data_AF-A0A535V9D7-F1
#
_entry.id   AF-A0A535V9D7-F1
#
_cell.length_a   1.000
_cell.length_b   1.000
_cell.length_c   1.000
_cell.angle_alpha   90.00
_cell.angle_beta   90.00
_cell.angle_gamma   90.00
#
_symmetry.space_group_name_H-M   'P 1'
#
loop_
_entity.id
_entity.type
_entity.pdbx_description
1 polymer ?
#
loop_
_entity_poly.entity_id
_entity_poly.type
_entity_poly.pdbx_seq_one_letter_code
_entity_poly.pdbx_strand_id
1 'polypeptide(L)'
;MSTQPAPPGADEPAADAPLETPFADAASPFKRTEGPMPVFAGPPPRSPLRPAVMSTWITYRSQINFGLAMLAYLMVLVGAITLVQANPTASWRYYVAALPAAPAVVGLVIFVRGLTRLDDIQVRIQLLAFGVAVGATALITFGYSFFEGVGLPHLPPVYVLPLMVVFWGIGTAFFTWRYVWRFRRRR
;
A
#
# COMPACT_ATOMS: atom_id res chain seq x y z
N MET A 1 31.25 -64.52 54.56
CA MET A 1 31.90 -63.23 54.22
C MET A 1 32.10 -63.24 52.72
N SER A 2 31.45 -62.42 51.90
CA SER A 2 30.83 -61.11 52.15
C SER A 2 29.78 -60.84 51.06
N THR A 3 28.68 -60.20 51.44
CA THR A 3 27.67 -59.62 50.52
C THR A 3 28.28 -58.41 49.82
N GLN A 4 28.51 -58.50 48.51
CA GLN A 4 28.97 -57.39 47.67
C GLN A 4 27.74 -56.58 47.21
N PRO A 5 27.72 -55.25 47.37
CA PRO A 5 26.54 -54.42 47.09
C PRO A 5 26.36 -54.17 45.58
N ALA A 6 25.11 -54.02 45.16
CA ALA A 6 24.75 -53.66 43.79
C ALA A 6 25.32 -52.28 43.42
N PRO A 7 25.99 -52.12 42.27
CA PRO A 7 26.44 -50.82 41.81
C PRO A 7 25.26 -49.94 41.38
N PRO A 8 25.30 -48.63 41.67
CA PRO A 8 24.26 -47.67 41.32
C PRO A 8 24.32 -47.34 39.82
N GLY A 9 23.16 -47.21 39.16
CA GLY A 9 23.09 -46.62 37.81
C GLY A 9 22.26 -47.35 36.76
N ALA A 10 21.21 -48.09 37.14
CA ALA A 10 20.34 -48.78 36.19
C ALA A 10 19.42 -47.87 35.35
N ASP A 11 19.54 -46.55 35.40
CA ASP A 11 18.66 -45.60 34.72
C ASP A 11 19.39 -44.42 34.03
N GLU A 12 20.67 -44.58 33.65
CA GLU A 12 21.33 -43.60 32.76
C GLU A 12 21.32 -44.11 31.32
N PRO A 13 20.58 -43.48 30.38
CA PRO A 13 20.71 -43.79 28.97
C PRO A 13 22.13 -43.43 28.52
N ALA A 14 22.84 -44.41 27.97
CA ALA A 14 24.20 -44.26 27.45
C ALA A 14 24.28 -43.04 26.51
N ALA A 15 25.02 -42.02 26.93
CA ALA A 15 25.20 -40.75 26.22
C ALA A 15 25.91 -40.89 24.86
N ASP A 16 26.40 -42.09 24.52
CA ASP A 16 27.17 -42.40 23.32
C ASP A 16 26.46 -43.36 22.34
N ALA A 17 25.17 -43.65 22.53
CA ALA A 17 24.40 -44.31 21.48
C ALA A 17 24.24 -43.34 20.30
N PRO A 18 24.70 -43.68 19.08
CA PRO A 18 24.50 -42.81 17.92
C PRO A 18 23.01 -42.54 17.78
N LEU A 19 22.61 -41.27 17.83
CA LEU A 19 21.23 -40.87 17.60
C LEU A 19 20.83 -41.44 16.23
N GLU A 20 20.00 -42.48 16.22
CA GLU A 20 19.37 -42.99 15.00
C GLU A 20 18.44 -41.91 14.47
N THR A 21 19.04 -40.96 13.76
CA THR A 21 18.28 -39.88 13.12
C THR A 21 17.53 -40.51 11.94
N PRO A 22 16.24 -40.22 11.75
CA PRO A 22 15.44 -40.69 10.59
C PRO A 22 16.00 -40.28 9.21
N PHE A 23 17.09 -39.50 9.22
CA PHE A 23 17.79 -38.95 8.07
C PHE A 23 19.07 -39.73 7.73
N ALA A 24 19.56 -40.60 8.63
CA ALA A 24 20.78 -41.37 8.41
C ALA A 24 20.55 -42.66 7.59
N ASP A 25 19.30 -43.14 7.54
CA ASP A 25 18.95 -44.36 6.81
C ASP A 25 19.00 -44.14 5.29
N ALA A 26 19.65 -45.07 4.58
CA ALA A 26 19.81 -45.02 3.13
C ALA A 26 18.47 -45.10 2.38
N ALA A 27 17.43 -45.64 3.03
CA ALA A 27 16.06 -45.71 2.53
C ALA A 27 15.17 -44.52 2.95
N SER A 28 15.75 -43.44 3.49
CA SER A 28 14.96 -42.28 3.95
C SER A 28 14.11 -41.70 2.81
N PRO A 29 12.79 -41.45 3.01
CA PRO A 29 11.91 -40.87 2.00
C PRO A 29 12.33 -39.46 1.57
N PHE A 30 13.19 -38.80 2.36
CA PHE A 30 13.75 -37.48 2.07
C PHE A 30 15.05 -37.54 1.26
N LYS A 31 15.65 -38.73 1.11
CA LYS A 31 16.78 -38.96 0.22
C LYS A 31 16.25 -39.06 -1.20
N ARG A 32 16.06 -37.90 -1.82
CA ARG A 32 15.64 -37.76 -3.22
C ARG A 32 16.61 -38.58 -4.09
N THR A 33 16.10 -39.64 -4.71
CA THR A 33 16.81 -40.39 -5.75
C THR A 33 17.08 -39.39 -6.87
N GLU A 34 18.33 -38.96 -7.05
CA GLU A 34 18.74 -38.16 -8.20
C GLU A 34 18.68 -39.07 -9.43
N GLY A 35 17.48 -39.25 -9.99
CA GLY A 35 17.35 -39.72 -11.37
C GLY A 35 18.16 -38.80 -12.29
N PRO A 36 18.65 -39.29 -13.45
CA PRO A 36 19.45 -38.47 -14.36
C PRO A 36 18.71 -37.15 -14.58
N MET A 37 19.32 -36.04 -14.16
CA MET A 37 18.65 -34.76 -14.21
C MET A 37 18.19 -34.55 -15.65
N PRO A 38 16.89 -34.26 -15.90
CA PRO A 38 16.51 -33.81 -17.21
C PRO A 38 17.43 -32.63 -17.52
N VAL A 39 18.11 -32.69 -18.67
CA VAL A 39 18.97 -31.60 -19.13
C VAL A 39 18.07 -30.37 -19.17
N PHE A 40 18.16 -29.56 -18.13
CA PHE A 40 17.39 -28.34 -18.02
C PHE A 40 18.04 -27.43 -19.04
N ALA A 41 17.49 -27.43 -20.26
CA ALA A 41 17.72 -26.37 -21.21
C ALA A 41 17.43 -25.10 -20.41
N GLY A 42 18.48 -24.33 -20.11
CA GLY A 42 18.38 -23.15 -19.27
C GLY A 42 17.22 -22.28 -19.72
N PRO A 43 16.65 -21.44 -18.84
CA PRO A 43 15.56 -20.55 -19.22
C PRO A 43 15.91 -19.89 -20.55
N PRO A 44 14.99 -19.85 -21.54
CA PRO A 44 15.26 -19.20 -22.82
C PRO A 44 15.85 -17.81 -22.54
N PRO A 45 16.82 -17.34 -23.34
CA PRO A 45 17.50 -16.08 -23.09
C PRO A 45 16.46 -15.01 -22.77
N ARG A 46 16.50 -14.52 -21.53
CA ARG A 46 15.52 -13.54 -21.04
C ARG A 46 15.55 -12.40 -22.03
N SER A 47 14.43 -12.19 -22.73
CA SER A 47 14.25 -11.02 -23.60
C SER A 47 14.74 -9.79 -22.84
N PRO A 48 15.56 -8.90 -23.45
CA PRO A 48 16.10 -7.74 -22.74
C PRO A 48 14.94 -7.03 -22.08
N LEU A 49 15.03 -6.85 -20.75
CA LEU A 49 14.00 -6.17 -19.97
C LEU A 49 13.61 -4.91 -20.74
N ARG A 50 12.34 -4.81 -21.14
CA ARG A 50 11.83 -3.60 -21.80
C ARG A 50 12.28 -2.42 -20.94
N PRO A 51 12.91 -1.38 -21.53
CA PRO A 51 13.43 -0.28 -20.74
C PRO A 51 12.31 0.29 -19.88
N ALA A 52 12.56 0.41 -18.57
CA ALA A 52 11.63 0.88 -17.54
C ALA A 52 11.00 2.26 -17.85
N VAL A 53 11.47 2.94 -18.88
CA VAL A 53 11.02 4.24 -19.38
C VAL A 53 9.56 4.22 -19.86
N MET A 54 9.02 3.07 -20.27
CA MET A 54 7.62 2.95 -20.73
C MET A 54 6.58 2.91 -19.58
N SER A 55 7.02 2.64 -18.34
CA SER A 55 6.18 2.56 -17.11
C SER A 55 5.62 3.93 -16.72
N THR A 56 6.41 4.99 -16.90
CA THR A 56 6.11 6.32 -16.34
C THR A 56 4.88 6.97 -16.98
N TRP A 57 4.66 6.75 -18.29
CA TRP A 57 3.61 7.47 -19.05
C TRP A 57 2.19 7.01 -18.69
N ILE A 58 2.01 5.71 -18.43
CA ILE A 58 0.72 5.12 -18.02
C ILE A 58 0.34 5.60 -16.61
N THR A 59 1.32 5.72 -15.72
CA THR A 59 1.08 6.24 -14.38
C THR A 59 0.77 7.73 -14.40
N TYR A 60 1.48 8.54 -15.18
CA TYR A 60 1.16 9.97 -15.34
C TYR A 60 -0.24 10.20 -15.88
N ARG A 61 -0.66 9.45 -16.89
CA ARG A 61 -2.03 9.55 -17.43
C ARG A 61 -3.08 9.22 -16.37
N SER A 62 -2.85 8.19 -15.57
CA SER A 62 -3.79 7.79 -14.51
C SER A 62 -3.86 8.84 -13.39
N GLN A 63 -2.72 9.45 -13.03
CA GLN A 63 -2.67 10.54 -12.05
C GLN A 63 -3.36 11.81 -12.55
N ILE A 64 -3.19 12.18 -13.82
CA ILE A 64 -3.90 13.32 -14.43
C ILE A 64 -5.41 13.07 -14.44
N ASN A 65 -5.84 11.88 -14.86
CA ASN A 65 -7.26 11.50 -14.85
C ASN A 65 -7.85 11.55 -13.43
N PHE A 66 -7.10 11.10 -12.43
CA PHE A 66 -7.51 11.18 -11.04
C PHE A 66 -7.59 12.64 -10.56
N GLY A 67 -6.60 13.47 -10.89
CA GLY A 67 -6.61 14.91 -10.60
C GLY A 67 -7.80 15.63 -11.23
N LEU A 68 -8.13 15.32 -12.49
CA LEU A 68 -9.32 15.83 -13.18
C LEU A 68 -10.62 15.36 -12.50
N ALA A 69 -10.70 14.09 -12.11
CA ALA A 69 -11.85 13.57 -11.37
C ALA A 69 -12.02 14.27 -10.01
N MET A 70 -10.92 14.56 -9.32
CA MET A 70 -10.93 15.29 -8.06
C MET A 70 -11.33 16.77 -8.25
N LEU A 71 -10.86 17.41 -9.31
CA LEU A 71 -11.28 18.77 -9.66
C LEU A 71 -12.77 18.81 -10.01
N ALA A 72 -13.26 17.84 -10.77
CA ALA A 72 -14.68 17.69 -11.06
C ALA A 72 -15.50 17.45 -9.78
N TYR A 73 -15.01 16.59 -8.88
CA TYR A 73 -15.61 16.40 -7.56
C TYR A 73 -15.72 17.71 -6.78
N LEU A 74 -14.63 18.49 -6.69
CA LEU A 74 -14.62 19.77 -6.00
C LEU A 74 -15.59 20.78 -6.63
N MET A 75 -15.63 20.89 -7.96
CA MET A 75 -16.55 21.79 -8.67
C MET A 75 -18.01 21.41 -8.40
N VAL A 76 -18.35 20.12 -8.50
CA VAL A 76 -19.70 19.62 -8.23
C VAL A 76 -20.06 19.78 -6.75
N LEU A 77 -19.13 19.54 -5.84
CA LEU A 77 -19.33 19.70 -4.40
C LEU A 77 -19.63 21.16 -4.05
N VAL A 78 -18.81 22.09 -4.50
CA VAL A 78 -19.02 23.53 -4.24
C VAL A 78 -20.34 23.98 -4.85
N GLY A 79 -20.64 23.57 -6.09
CA GLY A 79 -21.91 23.89 -6.75
C GLY A 79 -23.13 23.31 -6.02
N ALA A 80 -23.04 22.07 -5.52
CA ALA A 80 -24.11 21.44 -4.77
C ALA A 80 -24.35 22.15 -3.44
N ILE A 81 -23.28 22.49 -2.70
CA ILE A 81 -23.38 23.21 -1.43
C ILE A 81 -24.01 24.59 -1.64
N THR A 82 -23.53 25.38 -2.60
CA THR A 82 -24.06 26.74 -2.85
C THR A 82 -25.53 26.69 -3.27
N LEU A 83 -25.90 25.74 -4.13
CA LEU A 83 -27.26 25.60 -4.63
C LEU A 83 -28.24 25.13 -3.54
N VAL A 84 -27.82 24.21 -2.67
CA VAL A 84 -28.61 23.76 -1.51
C VAL A 84 -28.77 24.87 -0.47
N GLN A 85 -27.70 25.62 -0.19
CA GLN A 85 -27.73 26.75 0.75
C GLN A 85 -28.61 27.90 0.24
N ALA A 86 -28.64 28.14 -1.07
CA ALA A 86 -29.52 29.15 -1.68
C ALA A 86 -31.00 28.74 -1.70
N ASN A 87 -31.32 27.43 -1.62
CA ASN A 87 -32.68 26.91 -1.73
C ASN A 87 -33.04 25.95 -0.56
N PRO A 88 -33.09 26.45 0.69
CA PRO A 88 -33.18 25.59 1.86
C PRO A 88 -34.50 24.81 1.96
N THR A 89 -35.61 25.32 1.41
CA THR A 89 -36.94 24.70 1.47
C THR A 89 -37.25 23.77 0.29
N ALA A 90 -36.36 23.69 -0.70
CA ALA A 90 -36.61 22.91 -1.90
C ALA A 90 -36.56 21.40 -1.66
N SER A 91 -37.59 20.68 -2.11
CA SER A 91 -37.66 19.21 -1.98
C SER A 91 -36.56 18.48 -2.77
N TRP A 92 -36.04 19.09 -3.84
CA TRP A 92 -34.99 18.50 -4.68
C TRP A 92 -33.57 18.60 -4.10
N ARG A 93 -33.39 19.31 -2.98
CA ARG A 93 -32.08 19.55 -2.35
C ARG A 93 -31.30 18.27 -2.05
N TYR A 94 -32.01 17.18 -1.73
CA TYR A 94 -31.40 15.89 -1.41
C TYR A 94 -30.72 15.24 -2.63
N TYR A 95 -31.33 15.37 -3.81
CA TYR A 95 -30.74 14.87 -5.06
C TYR A 95 -29.48 15.65 -5.42
N VAL A 96 -29.51 16.97 -5.23
CA VAL A 96 -28.34 17.83 -5.48
C VAL A 96 -27.23 17.58 -4.46
N ALA A 97 -27.56 17.35 -3.20
CA ALA A 97 -26.58 16.98 -2.17
C ALA A 97 -25.88 15.64 -2.45
N ALA A 98 -26.53 14.73 -3.21
CA ALA A 98 -25.96 13.45 -3.62
C ALA A 98 -25.10 13.53 -4.89
N LEU A 99 -25.21 14.59 -5.71
CA LEU A 99 -24.46 14.75 -6.96
C LEU A 99 -22.93 14.57 -6.81
N PRO A 100 -22.26 15.07 -5.75
CA PRO A 100 -20.82 14.91 -5.59
C PRO A 100 -20.37 13.45 -5.45
N ALA A 101 -21.28 12.52 -5.12
CA ALA A 101 -20.95 11.11 -5.02
C ALA A 101 -20.55 10.50 -6.38
N ALA A 102 -21.16 10.94 -7.48
CA ALA A 102 -20.87 10.43 -8.81
C ALA A 102 -19.39 10.67 -9.23
N PRO A 103 -18.84 11.90 -9.20
CA PRO A 103 -17.43 12.11 -9.50
C PRO A 103 -16.51 11.46 -8.46
N ALA A 104 -16.93 11.32 -7.20
CA ALA A 104 -16.15 10.59 -6.20
C ALA A 104 -15.98 9.10 -6.56
N VAL A 105 -17.06 8.44 -7.01
CA VAL A 105 -17.00 7.03 -7.46
C VAL A 105 -16.11 6.89 -8.70
N VAL A 106 -16.21 7.81 -9.65
CA VAL A 106 -15.34 7.81 -10.84
C VAL A 106 -13.86 7.97 -10.43
N GLY A 107 -13.58 8.91 -9.52
CA GLY A 107 -12.25 9.11 -8.95
C GLY A 107 -11.71 7.84 -8.27
N LEU A 108 -12.55 7.16 -7.49
CA LEU A 108 -12.20 5.90 -6.83
C LEU A 108 -11.85 4.79 -7.83
N VAL A 109 -12.65 4.62 -8.88
CA VAL A 109 -12.41 3.61 -9.93
C VAL A 109 -11.10 3.89 -10.66
N ILE A 110 -10.83 5.16 -11.02
CA ILE A 110 -9.58 5.57 -11.67
C ILE A 110 -8.40 5.30 -10.73
N PHE A 111 -8.54 5.63 -9.45
CA PHE A 111 -7.52 5.42 -8.44
C PHE A 111 -7.17 3.95 -8.25
N VAL A 112 -8.16 3.09 -8.00
CA VAL A 112 -7.94 1.64 -7.80
C VAL A 112 -7.30 1.02 -9.05
N ARG A 113 -7.75 1.39 -10.24
CA ARG A 113 -7.12 0.95 -11.50
C ARG A 113 -5.68 1.43 -11.62
N GLY A 114 -5.39 2.65 -11.18
CA GLY A 114 -4.02 3.17 -11.10
C GLY A 114 -3.15 2.35 -10.15
N LEU A 115 -3.66 2.00 -8.97
CA LEU A 115 -2.93 1.22 -7.98
C LEU A 115 -2.51 -0.16 -8.49
N THR A 116 -3.38 -0.86 -9.22
CA THR A 116 -3.08 -2.20 -9.78
C THR A 116 -1.97 -2.22 -10.82
N ARG A 117 -1.53 -1.06 -11.30
CA ARG A 117 -0.53 -0.89 -12.36
C ARG A 117 0.80 -0.32 -11.86
N LEU A 118 0.93 -0.13 -10.54
CA LEU A 118 2.14 0.42 -9.93
C LEU A 118 3.28 -0.61 -9.98
N ASP A 119 4.49 -0.12 -10.21
CA ASP A 119 5.72 -0.88 -9.96
C ASP A 119 6.17 -0.74 -8.49
N ASP A 120 7.12 -1.58 -8.04
CA ASP A 120 7.56 -1.62 -6.63
C ASP A 120 8.06 -0.27 -6.11
N ILE A 121 8.75 0.50 -6.96
CA ILE A 121 9.25 1.83 -6.59
C ILE A 121 8.09 2.79 -6.39
N GLN A 122 7.10 2.74 -7.29
CA GLN A 122 5.96 3.63 -7.23
C GLN A 122 4.99 3.25 -6.11
N VAL A 123 4.82 1.97 -5.80
CA VAL A 123 4.11 1.53 -4.57
C VAL A 123 4.74 2.17 -3.34
N ARG A 124 6.08 2.15 -3.21
CA ARG A 124 6.77 2.78 -2.08
C ARG A 124 6.56 4.29 -2.03
N ILE A 125 6.63 4.98 -3.17
CA ILE A 125 6.36 6.43 -3.25
C ILE A 125 4.92 6.73 -2.81
N GLN A 126 3.96 5.95 -3.31
CA GLN A 126 2.55 6.13 -2.99
C GLN A 126 2.26 5.91 -1.51
N LEU A 127 2.84 4.88 -0.90
CA LEU A 127 2.70 4.61 0.53
C LEU A 127 3.28 5.76 1.39
N LEU A 128 4.47 6.27 1.04
CA LEU A 128 5.07 7.40 1.74
C LEU A 128 4.23 8.68 1.59
N ALA A 129 3.76 8.96 0.36
CA ALA A 129 2.88 10.09 0.10
C ALA A 129 1.56 9.97 0.87
N PHE A 130 0.98 8.77 0.94
CA PHE A 130 -0.26 8.51 1.66
C PHE A 130 -0.09 8.68 3.18
N GLY A 131 1.01 8.17 3.74
CA GLY A 131 1.32 8.35 5.16
C GLY A 131 1.47 9.84 5.53
N VAL A 132 2.18 10.62 4.71
CA VAL A 132 2.29 12.07 4.91
C VAL A 132 0.94 12.76 4.77
N ALA A 133 0.13 12.38 3.78
CA ALA A 133 -1.17 12.96 3.55
C ALA A 133 -2.14 12.72 4.71
N VAL A 134 -2.22 11.48 5.19
CA VAL A 134 -3.04 11.12 6.35
C VAL A 134 -2.55 11.87 7.59
N GLY A 135 -1.24 11.86 7.87
CA GLY A 135 -0.68 12.55 9.03
C GLY A 135 -0.90 14.06 9.00
N ALA A 136 -0.66 14.71 7.86
CA ALA A 136 -0.87 16.14 7.69
C ALA A 136 -2.36 16.51 7.79
N THR A 137 -3.24 15.72 7.16
CA THR A 137 -4.69 15.95 7.24
C THR A 137 -5.18 15.80 8.67
N ALA A 138 -4.80 14.72 9.36
CA ALA A 138 -5.18 14.48 10.75
C ALA A 138 -4.70 15.61 11.66
N LEU A 139 -3.46 16.08 11.49
CA LEU A 139 -2.92 17.20 12.26
C LEU A 139 -3.74 18.48 12.06
N ILE A 140 -4.17 18.76 10.83
CA ILE A 140 -4.98 19.95 10.53
C ILE A 140 -6.42 19.79 11.04
N THR A 141 -7.08 18.66 10.79
CA THR A 141 -8.48 18.45 11.19
C THR A 141 -8.62 18.36 12.71
N PHE A 142 -7.72 17.63 13.38
CA PHE A 142 -7.70 17.60 14.84
C PHE A 142 -7.26 18.94 15.41
N GLY A 143 -6.24 19.58 14.83
CA GLY A 143 -5.85 20.94 15.17
C GLY A 143 -7.03 21.89 15.14
N TYR A 144 -7.83 21.85 14.06
CA TYR A 144 -9.03 22.66 13.90
C TYR A 144 -10.09 22.37 14.95
N SER A 145 -10.27 21.12 15.37
CA SER A 145 -11.27 20.77 16.39
C SER A 145 -11.03 21.48 17.74
N PHE A 146 -9.77 21.77 18.09
CA PHE A 146 -9.47 22.59 19.28
C PHE A 146 -9.94 24.04 19.12
N PHE A 147 -9.85 24.57 17.90
CA PHE A 147 -10.30 25.91 17.58
C PHE A 147 -11.83 26.02 17.55
N GLU A 148 -12.55 24.94 17.19
CA GLU A 148 -14.02 24.91 17.33
C GLU A 148 -14.45 25.16 18.79
N GLY A 149 -13.66 24.69 19.76
CA GLY A 149 -13.88 24.96 21.18
C GLY A 149 -13.74 26.43 21.59
N VAL A 150 -13.11 27.27 20.76
CA VAL A 150 -12.91 28.72 21.00
C VAL A 150 -13.93 29.56 20.21
N GLY A 151 -14.83 28.92 19.44
CA GLY A 151 -15.94 29.57 18.73
C GLY A 151 -15.77 29.69 17.21
N LEU A 152 -14.79 28.98 16.61
CA LEU A 152 -14.70 28.89 15.15
C LEU A 152 -15.86 28.04 14.56
N PRO A 153 -16.32 28.35 13.32
CA PRO A 153 -17.43 27.62 12.70
C PRO A 153 -17.12 26.13 12.54
N HIS A 154 -18.12 25.28 12.71
CA HIS A 154 -17.94 23.83 12.54
C HIS A 154 -17.52 23.49 11.11
N LEU A 155 -16.40 22.76 10.95
CA LEU A 155 -15.94 22.33 9.64
C LEU A 155 -16.68 21.07 9.18
N PRO A 156 -17.39 21.13 8.04
CA PRO A 156 -18.04 19.94 7.50
C PRO A 156 -17.02 18.85 7.14
N PRO A 157 -17.22 17.59 7.57
CA PRO A 157 -16.30 16.48 7.26
C PRO A 157 -16.11 16.22 5.75
N VAL A 158 -17.01 16.73 4.91
CA VAL A 158 -16.94 16.60 3.44
C VAL A 158 -15.68 17.22 2.84
N TYR A 159 -15.04 18.16 3.54
CA TYR A 159 -13.79 18.79 3.11
C TYR A 159 -12.53 17.99 3.48
N VAL A 160 -12.63 17.01 4.37
CA VAL A 160 -11.48 16.21 4.83
C VAL A 160 -10.89 15.38 3.70
N LEU A 161 -11.76 14.70 2.93
CA LEU A 161 -11.34 13.87 1.81
C LEU A 161 -10.59 14.67 0.73
N PRO A 162 -11.13 15.78 0.18
CA PRO A 162 -10.40 16.56 -0.80
C PRO A 162 -9.09 17.15 -0.24
N LEU A 163 -9.07 17.57 1.04
CA LEU A 163 -7.85 18.04 1.69
C LEU A 163 -6.76 16.95 1.70
N MET A 164 -7.14 15.72 2.09
CA MET A 164 -6.24 14.57 2.08
C MET A 164 -5.71 14.27 0.68
N VAL A 165 -6.57 14.34 -0.34
CA VAL A 165 -6.16 14.12 -1.73
C VAL A 165 -5.16 15.17 -2.19
N VAL A 166 -5.35 16.44 -1.82
CA VAL A 166 -4.40 17.51 -2.15
C VAL A 166 -3.04 17.22 -1.53
N PHE A 167 -2.98 16.89 -0.23
CA PHE A 167 -1.71 16.52 0.41
C PHE A 167 -1.07 15.28 -0.21
N TRP A 168 -1.87 14.29 -0.57
CA TRP A 168 -1.38 13.09 -1.24
C TRP A 168 -0.80 13.39 -2.63
N GLY A 169 -1.45 14.25 -3.41
CA GLY A 169 -0.95 14.72 -4.70
C GLY A 169 0.38 15.48 -4.57
N ILE A 170 0.48 16.38 -3.59
CA ILE A 170 1.71 17.12 -3.29
C ILE A 170 2.83 16.17 -2.86
N GLY A 171 2.54 15.24 -1.94
CA GLY A 171 3.51 14.23 -1.48
C GLY A 171 4.02 13.37 -2.63
N THR A 172 3.12 12.91 -3.50
CA THR A 172 3.47 12.10 -4.68
C THR A 172 4.39 12.87 -5.63
N ALA A 173 4.06 14.14 -5.93
CA ALA A 173 4.89 14.99 -6.78
C ALA A 173 6.28 15.22 -6.16
N PHE A 174 6.34 15.52 -4.87
CA PHE A 174 7.58 15.76 -4.13
C PHE A 174 8.50 14.53 -4.13
N PHE A 175 7.98 13.34 -3.78
CA PHE A 175 8.78 12.11 -3.73
C PHE A 175 9.23 11.66 -5.14
N THR A 176 8.38 11.85 -6.15
CA THR A 176 8.74 11.57 -7.55
C THR A 176 9.87 12.50 -8.02
N TRP A 177 9.73 13.81 -7.77
CA TRP A 177 10.76 14.80 -8.12
C TRP A 177 12.08 14.52 -7.39
N ARG A 178 12.02 14.18 -6.10
CA ARG A 178 13.18 13.83 -5.27
C ARG A 178 13.95 12.62 -5.81
N TYR A 179 13.23 11.63 -6.36
CA TYR A 179 13.83 10.44 -6.98
C TYR A 179 14.54 10.80 -8.30
N VAL A 180 13.85 11.51 -9.19
CA VAL A 180 14.40 11.94 -10.49
C VAL A 180 15.64 12.85 -10.30
N TRP A 181 15.55 13.79 -9.36
CA TRP A 181 16.65 14.71 -9.07
C TRP A 181 17.89 13.99 -8.53
N ARG A 182 17.72 12.94 -7.70
CA ARG A 182 18.83 12.14 -7.18
C ARG A 182 19.60 11.41 -8.28
N PHE A 183 18.89 10.91 -9.30
CA PHE A 183 19.52 10.25 -10.45
C PHE A 183 20.19 11.24 -11.40
N ARG A 184 19.60 12.42 -11.61
CA ARG A 184 20.16 13.46 -12.49
C ARG A 184 21.46 14.06 -11.95
N ARG A 185 21.70 14.05 -10.62
CA ARG A 185 22.94 14.51 -9.98
C ARG A 185 24.13 13.52 -9.99
N ARG A 186 23.94 12.29 -10.50
CA ARG A 186 25.00 11.25 -10.55
C ARG A 186 25.47 10.90 -11.97
N ARG A 187 25.09 11.71 -12.96
CA ARG A 187 25.68 11.73 -14.30
C ARG A 187 26.38 13.07 -14.47
#